data_AF-A0A2U8H412-F1
#
_entry.id   AF-A0A2U8H412-F1
#
_cell.length_a   1.000
_cell.length_b   1.000
_cell.length_c   1.000
_cell.angle_alpha   90.00
_cell.angle_beta   90.00
_cell.angle_gamma   90.00
#
_symmetry.space_group_name_H-M   'P 1'
#
loop_
_entity.id
_entity.type
_entity.pdbx_description
1 polymer ?
#
loop_
_entity_poly.entity_id
_entity_poly.type
_entity_poly.pdbx_seq_one_letter_code
_entity_poly.pdbx_strand_id
1 'polypeptide(L)'
;MIAPSHSQLERLAYLEMRVYFVGDLRRGDLENRFGIKPAAATRDLNAYRALAPGNLEYDTSAKTYVPAGGFQPVFGFSAERVLSWLRHGFGDGQGQGTQRAVPCEGASELVRPDFSVLAELTRAIHSGRPVKVSYLSLSSGASRRVIVPLALADNGLRWHLRAFDRSRGRFADFVLTRIAKATALPERAGSQEQLAADVQWGRMLDLELVPHPGLAHPEAIHGDYSMQHGVLKLTLRAALAGYALLRWGVDCSATHCLDAASHHLWLRNPGVLDGVESAALAPGYQQSGALA
;
A
#
# COMPACT_ATOMS: atom_id res chain seq x y z
N MET A 1 12.11 21.64 -31.72
CA MET A 1 12.30 21.22 -30.31
C MET A 1 13.39 20.16 -30.27
N ILE A 2 14.41 20.32 -29.43
CA ILE A 2 15.42 19.29 -29.19
C ILE A 2 14.72 18.14 -28.44
N ALA A 3 14.97 16.89 -28.84
CA ALA A 3 14.42 15.73 -28.15
C ALA A 3 14.88 15.69 -26.68
N PRO A 4 13.98 15.41 -25.71
CA PRO A 4 14.35 15.38 -24.30
C PRO A 4 15.39 14.29 -24.03
N SER A 5 16.36 14.59 -23.15
CA SER A 5 17.33 13.58 -22.70
C SER A 5 16.63 12.47 -21.91
N HIS A 6 17.27 11.31 -21.79
CA HIS A 6 16.75 10.22 -20.94
C HIS A 6 16.46 10.70 -19.51
N SER A 7 17.41 11.41 -18.90
CA SER A 7 17.24 12.01 -17.58
C SER A 7 16.08 13.01 -17.52
N GLN A 8 15.78 13.73 -18.60
CA GLN A 8 14.63 14.63 -18.64
C GLN A 8 13.32 13.84 -18.73
N LEU A 9 13.27 12.78 -19.55
CA LEU A 9 12.10 11.90 -19.65
C LEU A 9 11.73 11.26 -18.31
N GLU A 10 12.71 10.83 -17.52
CA GLU A 10 12.47 10.31 -16.17
C GLU A 10 11.83 11.35 -15.25
N ARG A 11 12.31 12.61 -15.30
CA ARG A 11 11.73 13.70 -14.51
C ARG A 11 10.31 14.04 -14.94
N LEU A 12 10.03 14.04 -16.25
CA LEU A 12 8.67 14.23 -16.78
C LEU A 12 7.73 13.08 -16.40
N ALA A 13 8.23 11.85 -16.37
CA ALA A 13 7.46 10.68 -15.94
C ALA A 13 7.13 10.70 -14.45
N TYR A 14 8.11 11.06 -13.60
CA TYR A 14 7.87 11.28 -12.17
C TYR A 14 6.86 12.39 -11.94
N LEU A 15 7.00 13.50 -12.66
CA LEU A 15 6.09 14.64 -12.61
C LEU A 15 4.65 14.19 -12.85
N GLU A 16 4.41 13.51 -13.97
CA GLU A 16 3.10 12.99 -14.33
C GLU A 16 2.54 12.04 -13.26
N MET A 17 3.36 11.07 -12.83
CA MET A 17 2.94 10.08 -11.84
C MET A 17 2.58 10.74 -10.50
N ARG A 18 3.37 11.72 -10.06
CA ARG A 18 3.09 12.48 -8.84
C ARG A 18 1.80 13.26 -8.94
N VAL A 19 1.60 14.04 -10.02
CA VAL A 19 0.35 14.80 -10.19
C VAL A 19 -0.85 13.86 -10.27
N TYR A 20 -0.73 12.76 -11.01
CA TYR A 20 -1.83 11.82 -11.21
C TYR A 20 -2.25 11.15 -9.89
N PHE A 21 -1.30 10.55 -9.15
CA PHE A 21 -1.61 9.76 -7.96
C PHE A 21 -1.61 10.56 -6.65
N VAL A 22 -0.81 11.62 -6.49
CA VAL A 22 -0.77 12.44 -5.26
C VAL A 22 -1.75 13.61 -5.34
N GLY A 23 -1.96 14.15 -6.54
CA GLY A 23 -2.94 15.21 -6.81
C GLY A 23 -2.35 16.62 -6.77
N ASP A 24 -1.07 16.76 -6.48
CA ASP A 24 -0.38 18.03 -6.59
C ASP A 24 1.13 17.88 -6.85
N LEU A 25 1.73 18.95 -7.35
CA LEU A 25 3.15 19.05 -7.61
C LEU A 25 3.64 20.50 -7.47
N ARG A 26 4.65 20.67 -6.64
CA ARG A 26 5.44 21.90 -6.52
C ARG A 26 6.75 21.76 -7.28
N ARG A 27 7.30 22.89 -7.71
CA ARG A 27 8.65 22.93 -8.31
C ARG A 27 9.70 22.30 -7.39
N GLY A 28 9.60 22.56 -6.08
CA GLY A 28 10.49 21.99 -5.07
C GLY A 28 10.47 20.47 -4.98
N ASP A 29 9.39 19.81 -5.40
CA ASP A 29 9.33 18.34 -5.43
C ASP A 29 10.32 17.77 -6.45
N LEU A 30 10.46 18.42 -7.62
CA LEU A 30 11.42 18.04 -8.65
C LEU A 30 12.85 18.34 -8.20
N GLU A 31 13.07 19.51 -7.58
CA GLU A 31 14.37 19.91 -7.02
C GLU A 31 14.86 18.89 -5.98
N ASN A 32 14.01 18.56 -5.01
CA ASN A 32 14.34 17.63 -3.94
C ASN A 32 14.51 16.19 -4.44
N ARG A 33 13.67 15.74 -5.37
CA ARG A 33 13.73 14.36 -5.89
C ARG A 33 14.98 14.11 -6.74
N PHE A 34 15.35 15.06 -7.60
CA PHE A 34 16.40 14.86 -8.60
C PHE A 34 17.68 15.66 -8.35
N GLY A 35 17.75 16.45 -7.28
CA GLY A 35 18.90 17.30 -6.98
C GLY A 35 19.15 18.39 -8.04
N ILE A 36 18.11 18.81 -8.76
CA ILE A 36 18.22 19.78 -9.85
C ILE A 36 18.02 21.21 -9.35
N LYS A 37 18.63 22.17 -10.05
CA LYS A 37 18.45 23.61 -9.76
C LYS A 37 17.05 24.10 -10.17
N PRO A 38 16.52 25.17 -9.56
CA PRO A 38 15.18 25.70 -9.86
C PRO A 38 14.91 25.98 -11.35
N ALA A 39 15.92 26.48 -12.08
CA ALA A 39 15.79 26.75 -13.52
C ALA A 39 15.60 25.48 -14.36
N ALA A 40 16.15 24.34 -13.94
CA ALA A 40 15.91 23.05 -14.58
C ALA A 40 14.49 22.55 -14.29
N ALA A 41 14.04 22.62 -13.03
CA ALA A 41 12.69 22.22 -12.65
C ALA A 41 11.61 23.02 -13.40
N THR A 42 11.79 24.35 -13.55
CA THR A 42 10.90 25.18 -14.37
C THR A 42 10.89 24.77 -15.84
N ARG A 43 12.06 24.43 -16.41
CA ARG A 43 12.14 23.94 -17.80
C ARG A 43 11.39 22.62 -17.97
N ASP A 44 11.50 21.70 -17.02
CA ASP A 44 10.80 20.41 -17.08
C ASP A 44 9.28 20.57 -16.93
N LEU A 45 8.82 21.45 -16.02
CA LEU A 45 7.39 21.81 -15.92
C LEU A 45 6.84 22.36 -17.24
N ASN A 46 7.57 23.29 -17.86
CA ASN A 46 7.17 23.86 -19.14
C ASN A 46 7.20 22.83 -20.27
N ALA A 47 8.19 21.94 -20.28
CA ALA A 47 8.27 20.84 -21.23
C ALA A 47 7.10 19.88 -21.08
N TYR A 48 6.72 19.51 -19.86
CA TYR A 48 5.54 18.67 -19.62
C TYR A 48 4.25 19.36 -20.07
N ARG A 49 4.07 20.64 -19.77
CA ARG A 49 2.89 21.41 -20.23
C ARG A 49 2.81 21.55 -21.74
N ALA A 50 3.95 21.62 -22.43
CA ALA A 50 3.97 21.60 -23.89
C ALA A 50 3.61 20.22 -24.45
N LEU A 51 4.05 19.15 -23.77
CA LEU A 51 3.75 17.77 -24.14
C LEU A 51 2.29 17.37 -23.88
N ALA A 52 1.72 17.81 -22.76
CA ALA A 52 0.36 17.50 -22.32
C ALA A 52 -0.37 18.75 -21.81
N PRO A 53 -0.82 19.65 -22.71
CA PRO A 53 -1.40 20.94 -22.32
C PRO A 53 -2.65 20.86 -21.44
N GLY A 54 -3.40 19.76 -21.54
CA GLY A 54 -4.63 19.51 -20.79
C GLY A 54 -4.47 18.75 -19.48
N ASN A 55 -3.25 18.46 -19.02
CA ASN A 55 -3.03 17.65 -17.81
C ASN A 55 -2.84 18.48 -16.54
N LEU A 56 -2.33 19.70 -16.64
CA LEU A 56 -2.00 20.52 -15.45
C LEU A 56 -2.82 21.80 -15.40
N GLU A 57 -3.42 22.03 -14.24
CA GLU A 57 -3.95 23.33 -13.83
C GLU A 57 -3.07 23.91 -12.73
N TYR A 58 -2.86 25.23 -12.72
CA TYR A 58 -2.12 25.89 -11.64
C TYR A 58 -3.10 26.46 -10.62
N ASP A 59 -3.08 25.90 -9.42
CA ASP A 59 -3.84 26.42 -8.28
C ASP A 59 -3.07 27.61 -7.68
N THR A 60 -3.61 28.81 -7.86
CA THR A 60 -3.00 30.06 -7.37
C THR A 60 -3.07 30.20 -5.85
N SER A 61 -4.06 29.58 -5.21
CA SER A 61 -4.24 29.60 -3.75
C SER A 61 -3.22 28.70 -3.07
N ALA A 62 -3.12 27.45 -3.54
CA ALA A 62 -2.18 26.46 -3.02
C ALA A 62 -0.76 26.60 -3.58
N LYS A 63 -0.57 27.45 -4.61
CA LYS A 63 0.68 27.67 -5.33
C LYS A 63 1.31 26.37 -5.85
N THR A 64 0.48 25.48 -6.36
CA THR A 64 0.85 24.13 -6.80
C THR A 64 0.19 23.79 -8.13
N TYR A 65 0.75 22.84 -8.87
CA TYR A 65 0.09 22.27 -10.04
C TYR A 65 -0.79 21.10 -9.61
N VAL A 66 -2.01 21.01 -10.13
CA VAL A 66 -3.01 19.98 -9.82
C VAL A 66 -3.45 19.28 -11.12
N PRO A 67 -3.97 18.04 -11.05
CA PRO A 67 -4.48 17.35 -12.23
C PRO A 67 -5.73 18.07 -12.75
N ALA A 68 -5.74 18.38 -14.04
CA ALA A 68 -6.92 18.90 -14.73
C ALA A 68 -8.00 17.82 -14.91
N GLY A 69 -9.25 18.22 -15.12
CA GLY A 69 -10.37 17.28 -15.31
C GLY A 69 -10.22 16.33 -16.50
N GLY A 70 -9.45 16.75 -17.52
CA GLY A 70 -9.19 15.98 -18.75
C GLY A 70 -7.85 15.22 -18.76
N PHE A 71 -7.24 14.95 -17.60
CA PHE A 71 -5.90 14.37 -17.50
C PHE A 71 -5.77 13.05 -18.27
N GLN A 72 -4.82 12.99 -19.21
CA GLN A 72 -4.46 11.79 -19.96
C GLN A 72 -2.97 11.49 -19.81
N PRO A 73 -2.59 10.42 -19.07
CA PRO A 73 -1.19 10.07 -18.90
C PRO A 73 -0.49 9.84 -20.26
N VAL A 74 0.66 10.48 -20.46
CA VAL A 74 1.50 10.33 -21.67
C VAL A 74 2.53 9.22 -21.45
N PHE A 75 2.90 8.95 -20.19
CA PHE A 75 3.82 7.90 -19.79
C PHE A 75 3.02 6.71 -19.26
N GLY A 76 3.35 5.51 -19.75
CA GLY A 76 2.70 4.28 -19.29
C GLY A 76 2.93 4.01 -17.80
N PHE A 77 1.90 3.50 -17.11
CA PHE A 77 1.98 3.01 -15.74
C PHE A 77 1.97 1.48 -15.71
N SER A 78 2.71 0.88 -14.78
CA SER A 78 2.55 -0.53 -14.39
C SER A 78 2.18 -0.62 -12.92
N ALA A 79 1.39 -1.63 -12.55
CA ALA A 79 0.89 -1.80 -11.19
C ALA A 79 2.04 -1.96 -10.21
N GLU A 80 2.96 -2.88 -10.51
CA GLU A 80 4.21 -3.09 -9.77
C GLU A 80 4.96 -1.77 -9.52
N ARG A 81 5.16 -0.96 -10.58
CA ARG A 81 5.90 0.30 -10.47
C ARG A 81 5.21 1.30 -9.56
N VAL A 82 3.93 1.54 -9.81
CA VAL A 82 3.13 2.53 -9.06
C VAL A 82 3.00 2.11 -7.59
N LEU A 83 2.70 0.84 -7.33
CA LEU A 83 2.51 0.31 -5.99
C LEU A 83 3.82 0.26 -5.21
N SER A 84 4.94 -0.11 -5.86
CA SER A 84 6.28 -0.03 -5.26
C SER A 84 6.65 1.42 -4.92
N TRP A 85 6.40 2.35 -5.83
CA TRP A 85 6.63 3.77 -5.59
C TRP A 85 5.79 4.32 -4.43
N LEU A 86 4.50 3.99 -4.36
CA LEU A 86 3.63 4.38 -3.25
C LEU A 86 4.09 3.79 -1.92
N ARG A 87 4.62 2.56 -1.92
CA ARG A 87 5.08 1.87 -0.71
C ARG A 87 6.44 2.35 -0.20
N HIS A 88 7.38 2.56 -1.11
CA HIS A 88 8.79 2.70 -0.79
C HIS A 88 9.38 4.06 -1.15
N GLY A 89 8.69 4.87 -1.97
CA GLY A 89 9.20 6.16 -2.45
C GLY A 89 10.28 6.06 -3.53
N PHE A 90 10.48 4.87 -4.11
CA PHE A 90 11.39 4.64 -5.24
C PHE A 90 10.80 3.65 -6.25
N GLY A 91 11.44 3.52 -7.42
CA GLY A 91 10.92 2.70 -8.52
C GLY A 91 10.11 3.50 -9.54
N ASP A 92 10.13 4.83 -9.50
CA ASP A 92 9.50 5.74 -10.45
C ASP A 92 10.18 5.81 -11.83
N GLY A 93 11.29 5.09 -12.03
CA GLY A 93 12.04 5.06 -13.28
C GLY A 93 11.24 4.54 -14.48
N GLN A 94 11.57 5.03 -15.67
CA GLN A 94 11.02 4.53 -16.93
C GLN A 94 11.60 3.13 -17.19
N GLY A 95 10.89 2.09 -16.74
CA GLY A 95 11.23 0.68 -16.90
C GLY A 95 11.07 0.18 -18.35
N GLN A 96 11.75 0.81 -19.31
CA GLN A 96 11.86 0.25 -20.65
C GLN A 96 12.77 -0.98 -20.60
N GLY A 97 12.15 -2.15 -20.45
CA GLY A 97 12.65 -3.46 -20.88
C GLY A 97 14.14 -3.71 -20.72
N THR A 98 14.71 -3.42 -19.54
CA THR A 98 16.10 -3.75 -19.27
C THR A 98 16.26 -5.26 -19.30
N GLN A 99 17.19 -5.76 -20.12
CA GLN A 99 17.54 -7.18 -20.13
C GLN A 99 17.96 -7.58 -18.71
N ARG A 100 17.31 -8.61 -18.17
CA ARG A 100 17.68 -9.16 -16.87
C ARG A 100 19.11 -9.69 -16.96
N ALA A 101 19.98 -9.20 -16.07
CA ALA A 101 21.38 -9.66 -16.01
C ALA A 101 21.49 -11.13 -15.53
N VAL A 102 20.46 -11.62 -14.83
CA VAL A 102 20.38 -12.98 -14.29
C VAL A 102 18.96 -13.52 -14.52
N PRO A 103 18.78 -14.81 -14.89
CA PRO A 103 17.48 -15.44 -14.92
C PRO A 103 16.81 -15.36 -13.54
N CYS A 104 15.67 -14.69 -13.48
CA CYS A 104 14.90 -14.49 -12.26
C CYS A 104 13.42 -14.53 -12.63
N GLU A 105 12.68 -15.49 -12.09
CA GLU A 105 11.25 -15.65 -12.33
C GLU A 105 10.48 -15.53 -11.02
N GLY A 106 9.26 -15.01 -11.12
CA GLY A 106 8.33 -14.87 -10.01
C GLY A 106 6.90 -15.08 -10.48
N ALA A 107 6.00 -15.35 -9.55
CA ALA A 107 4.58 -15.37 -9.87
C ALA A 107 4.15 -13.98 -10.36
N SER A 108 3.44 -13.93 -11.49
CA SER A 108 2.84 -12.68 -11.96
C SER A 108 1.81 -12.18 -10.94
N GLU A 109 1.73 -10.86 -10.76
CA GLU A 109 0.69 -10.27 -9.92
C GLU A 109 -0.69 -10.58 -10.50
N LEU A 110 -1.50 -11.32 -9.73
CA LEU A 110 -2.87 -11.70 -10.10
C LEU A 110 -3.85 -10.51 -10.08
N VAL A 111 -3.47 -9.43 -9.39
CA VAL A 111 -4.39 -8.35 -9.01
C VAL A 111 -3.82 -7.02 -9.50
N ARG A 112 -4.48 -6.43 -10.51
CA ARG A 112 -4.12 -5.13 -11.06
C ARG A 112 -5.19 -4.10 -10.69
N PRO A 113 -4.86 -3.04 -9.92
CA PRO A 113 -5.82 -1.99 -9.61
C PRO A 113 -6.12 -1.16 -10.86
N ASP A 114 -7.36 -0.65 -10.94
CA ASP A 114 -7.68 0.41 -11.87
C ASP A 114 -6.95 1.69 -11.43
N PHE A 115 -6.12 2.26 -12.31
CA PHE A 115 -5.29 3.42 -11.97
C PHE A 115 -6.12 4.69 -11.71
N SER A 116 -7.28 4.84 -12.34
CA SER A 116 -8.16 5.99 -12.09
C SER A 116 -8.75 5.91 -10.68
N VAL A 117 -9.17 4.72 -10.25
CA VAL A 117 -9.65 4.47 -8.89
C VAL A 117 -8.51 4.63 -7.89
N LEU A 118 -7.34 4.04 -8.17
CA LEU A 118 -6.18 4.16 -7.29
C LEU A 118 -5.77 5.61 -7.10
N ALA A 119 -5.67 6.39 -8.18
CA ALA A 119 -5.36 7.81 -8.13
C ALA A 119 -6.37 8.59 -7.30
N GLU A 120 -7.67 8.37 -7.50
CA GLU A 120 -8.69 9.04 -6.70
C GLU A 120 -8.56 8.73 -5.21
N LEU A 121 -8.28 7.46 -4.85
CA LEU A 121 -8.08 7.05 -3.47
C LEU A 121 -6.80 7.65 -2.88
N THR A 122 -5.67 7.61 -3.58
CA THR A 122 -4.39 8.15 -3.07
C THR A 122 -4.42 9.67 -2.94
N ARG A 123 -5.09 10.39 -3.86
CA ARG A 123 -5.36 11.83 -3.73
C ARG A 123 -6.24 12.13 -2.52
N ALA A 124 -7.27 11.31 -2.28
CA ALA A 124 -8.13 11.47 -1.12
C ALA A 124 -7.40 11.20 0.21
N ILE A 125 -6.50 10.20 0.25
CA ILE A 125 -5.59 9.97 1.38
C ILE A 125 -4.71 11.21 1.59
N HIS A 126 -4.05 11.69 0.54
CA HIS A 126 -3.11 12.81 0.62
C HIS A 126 -3.78 14.10 1.10
N SER A 127 -5.02 14.36 0.63
CA SER A 127 -5.78 15.56 0.98
C SER A 127 -6.64 15.41 2.26
N GLY A 128 -6.73 14.22 2.85
CA GLY A 128 -7.55 13.94 4.03
C GLY A 128 -9.05 14.10 3.77
N ARG A 129 -9.51 13.66 2.59
CA ARG A 129 -10.91 13.81 2.14
C ARG A 129 -11.65 12.48 2.12
N PRO A 130 -12.93 12.42 2.53
CA PRO A 130 -13.75 11.24 2.35
C PRO A 130 -14.01 10.96 0.87
N VAL A 131 -14.30 9.70 0.56
CA VAL A 131 -14.66 9.24 -0.78
C VAL A 131 -15.95 8.46 -0.75
N LYS A 132 -16.81 8.71 -1.73
CA LYS A 132 -17.95 7.85 -2.04
C LYS A 132 -17.47 6.72 -2.94
N VAL A 133 -17.65 5.47 -2.50
CA VAL A 133 -17.21 4.29 -3.24
C VAL A 133 -18.38 3.39 -3.64
N SER A 134 -18.24 2.73 -4.78
CA SER A 134 -19.05 1.56 -5.13
C SER A 134 -18.19 0.31 -4.86
N TYR A 135 -18.57 -0.49 -3.86
CA TYR A 135 -17.80 -1.62 -3.37
C TYR A 135 -18.50 -2.96 -3.62
N LEU A 136 -17.77 -3.92 -4.17
CA LEU A 136 -18.23 -5.27 -4.47
C LEU A 136 -17.86 -6.22 -3.33
N SER A 137 -18.76 -6.38 -2.35
CA SER A 137 -18.57 -7.29 -1.21
C SER A 137 -18.84 -8.74 -1.60
N LEU A 138 -18.05 -9.68 -1.05
CA LEU A 138 -18.33 -11.12 -1.20
C LEU A 138 -19.60 -11.55 -0.45
N SER A 139 -19.91 -10.92 0.68
CA SER A 139 -21.01 -11.34 1.55
C SER A 139 -22.33 -10.63 1.25
N SER A 140 -22.26 -9.43 0.70
CA SER A 140 -23.41 -8.52 0.56
C SER A 140 -23.57 -7.95 -0.85
N GLY A 141 -22.71 -8.34 -1.80
CA GLY A 141 -22.75 -7.84 -3.17
C GLY A 141 -22.36 -6.36 -3.29
N ALA A 142 -22.87 -5.72 -4.34
CA ALA A 142 -22.58 -4.33 -4.64
C ALA A 142 -23.24 -3.37 -3.63
N SER A 143 -22.46 -2.46 -3.06
CA SER A 143 -22.94 -1.44 -2.13
C SER A 143 -22.29 -0.09 -2.38
N ARG A 144 -22.98 0.99 -2.02
CA ARG A 144 -22.40 2.34 -2.01
C ARG A 144 -22.10 2.75 -0.58
N ARG A 145 -20.89 3.25 -0.34
CA ARG A 145 -20.42 3.65 1.00
C ARG A 145 -19.70 4.99 0.93
N VAL A 146 -19.70 5.71 2.03
CA VAL A 146 -18.78 6.83 2.24
C VAL A 146 -17.72 6.34 3.21
N ILE A 147 -16.47 6.41 2.79
CA ILE A 147 -15.32 6.01 3.60
C ILE A 147 -14.32 7.15 3.68
N VAL A 148 -13.57 7.23 4.77
CA VAL A 148 -12.37 8.08 4.85
C VAL A 148 -11.16 7.19 4.57
N PRO A 149 -10.50 7.32 3.40
CA PRO A 149 -9.34 6.52 3.05
C PRO A 149 -8.12 7.02 3.82
N LEU A 150 -7.32 6.10 4.39
CA LEU A 150 -6.27 6.48 5.34
C LEU A 150 -4.89 5.94 4.97
N ALA A 151 -4.81 4.70 4.52
CA ALA A 151 -3.54 4.09 4.13
C ALA A 151 -3.74 2.96 3.12
N LEU A 152 -2.73 2.75 2.29
CA LEU A 152 -2.61 1.53 1.49
C LEU A 152 -1.81 0.49 2.28
N ALA A 153 -2.20 -0.78 2.15
CA ALA A 153 -1.51 -1.89 2.75
C ALA A 153 -1.39 -3.05 1.75
N ASP A 154 -0.16 -3.52 1.55
CA ASP A 154 0.11 -4.78 0.89
C ASP A 154 0.11 -5.89 1.94
N ASN A 155 -0.77 -6.87 1.77
CA ASN A 155 -0.86 -8.02 2.66
C ASN A 155 -0.19 -9.28 2.09
N GLY A 156 0.50 -9.15 0.95
CA GLY A 156 1.20 -10.22 0.24
C GLY A 156 0.33 -11.06 -0.71
N LEU A 157 -0.99 -10.94 -0.63
CA LEU A 157 -1.92 -11.58 -1.57
C LEU A 157 -2.65 -10.54 -2.42
N ARG A 158 -3.05 -9.42 -1.79
CA ARG A 158 -3.82 -8.34 -2.40
C ARG A 158 -3.46 -7.02 -1.73
N TRP A 159 -3.72 -5.94 -2.45
CA TRP A 159 -3.69 -4.60 -1.89
C TRP A 159 -5.01 -4.23 -1.23
N HIS A 160 -4.89 -3.65 -0.04
CA HIS A 160 -5.99 -3.17 0.78
C HIS A 160 -5.88 -1.66 0.99
N LEU A 161 -7.04 -1.03 1.14
CA LEU A 161 -7.22 0.32 1.63
C LEU A 161 -7.72 0.24 3.06
N ARG A 162 -6.91 0.70 4.02
CA ARG A 162 -7.37 0.98 5.38
C ARG A 162 -8.20 2.25 5.35
N ALA A 163 -9.43 2.19 5.86
CA ALA A 163 -10.35 3.32 5.84
C ALA A 163 -11.31 3.31 7.03
N PHE A 164 -11.81 4.49 7.41
CA PHE A 164 -12.95 4.60 8.32
C PHE A 164 -14.26 4.49 7.52
N ASP A 165 -15.07 3.47 7.80
CA ASP A 165 -16.38 3.26 7.17
C ASP A 165 -17.45 4.04 7.94
N ARG A 166 -17.89 5.19 7.40
CA ARG A 166 -18.91 6.03 8.04
C ARG A 166 -20.26 5.34 8.18
N SER A 167 -20.57 4.35 7.33
CA SER A 167 -21.82 3.60 7.46
C SER A 167 -21.83 2.68 8.69
N ARG A 168 -20.64 2.33 9.21
CA ARG A 168 -20.46 1.43 10.35
C ARG A 168 -19.77 2.06 11.55
N GLY A 169 -19.25 3.29 11.41
CA GLY A 169 -18.56 4.01 12.48
C GLY A 169 -17.27 3.32 12.95
N ARG A 170 -16.54 2.65 12.06
CA ARG A 170 -15.33 1.88 12.43
C ARG A 170 -14.26 1.88 11.35
N PHE A 171 -13.01 1.63 11.73
CA PHE A 171 -11.93 1.34 10.80
C PHE A 171 -12.08 -0.06 10.21
N ALA A 172 -11.78 -0.21 8.92
CA ALA A 172 -11.88 -1.48 8.19
C ALA A 172 -10.97 -1.50 6.96
N ASP A 173 -10.69 -2.71 6.47
CA ASP A 173 -9.89 -2.93 5.27
C ASP A 173 -10.79 -3.21 4.06
N PHE A 174 -10.53 -2.51 2.96
CA PHE A 174 -11.23 -2.66 1.68
C PHE A 174 -10.25 -3.16 0.62
N VAL A 175 -10.57 -4.26 -0.06
CA VAL A 175 -9.72 -4.75 -1.16
C VAL A 175 -9.79 -3.75 -2.32
N LEU A 176 -8.63 -3.26 -2.79
CA LEU A 176 -8.59 -2.20 -3.80
C LEU A 176 -9.35 -2.57 -5.08
N THR A 177 -9.17 -3.79 -5.59
CA THR A 177 -9.81 -4.25 -6.83
C THR A 177 -11.31 -4.52 -6.70
N ARG A 178 -11.88 -4.43 -5.49
CA ARG A 178 -13.33 -4.48 -5.28
C ARG A 178 -13.97 -3.09 -5.23
N ILE A 179 -13.17 -2.03 -5.25
CA ILE A 179 -13.66 -0.65 -5.38
C ILE A 179 -13.83 -0.36 -6.88
N ALA A 180 -15.06 -0.45 -7.36
CA ALA A 180 -15.36 -0.29 -8.79
C ALA A 180 -15.36 1.19 -9.22
N LYS A 181 -15.71 2.10 -8.31
CA LYS A 181 -15.71 3.56 -8.52
C LYS A 181 -15.38 4.25 -7.21
N ALA A 182 -14.64 5.35 -7.29
CA ALA A 182 -14.37 6.25 -6.18
C ALA A 182 -14.62 7.70 -6.63
N THR A 183 -15.10 8.54 -5.74
CA THR A 183 -15.29 9.98 -5.99
C THR A 183 -15.08 10.73 -4.68
N ALA A 184 -14.11 11.64 -4.64
CA ALA A 184 -13.85 12.46 -3.48
C ALA A 184 -15.04 13.37 -3.14
N LEU A 185 -15.25 13.58 -1.85
CA LEU A 185 -16.20 14.54 -1.31
C LEU A 185 -15.46 15.84 -0.96
N PRO A 186 -16.14 17.01 -1.01
CA PRO A 186 -15.49 18.31 -0.79
C PRO A 186 -15.12 18.56 0.67
N GLU A 187 -15.78 17.87 1.60
CA GLU A 187 -15.55 17.98 3.03
C GLU A 187 -14.24 17.31 3.47
N ARG A 188 -13.75 17.67 4.67
CA ARG A 188 -12.58 17.04 5.30
C ARG A 188 -13.02 15.98 6.30
N ALA A 189 -12.16 14.99 6.52
CA ALA A 189 -12.35 14.00 7.56
C ALA A 189 -12.30 14.62 8.96
N GLY A 190 -13.18 14.18 9.87
CA GLY A 190 -13.13 14.53 11.28
C GLY A 190 -11.95 13.86 11.99
N SER A 191 -11.53 14.38 13.15
CA SER A 191 -10.38 13.83 13.91
C SER A 191 -10.54 12.36 14.30
N GLN A 192 -11.77 11.94 14.63
CA GLN A 192 -12.10 10.55 14.99
C GLN A 192 -12.05 9.59 13.79
N GLU A 193 -12.02 10.11 12.57
CA GLU A 193 -11.98 9.33 11.33
C GLU A 193 -10.56 9.21 10.77
N GLN A 194 -9.57 9.87 11.41
CA GLN A 194 -8.19 9.91 10.96
C GLN A 194 -7.39 8.69 11.42
N LEU A 195 -6.28 8.43 10.75
CA LEU A 195 -5.40 7.29 11.02
C LEU A 195 -4.86 7.28 12.45
N ALA A 196 -4.69 8.44 13.07
CA ALA A 196 -4.26 8.56 14.47
C ALA A 196 -5.30 8.04 15.48
N ALA A 197 -6.58 7.99 15.11
CA ALA A 197 -7.65 7.42 15.93
C ALA A 197 -7.81 5.90 15.74
N ASP A 198 -7.10 5.30 14.78
CA ASP A 198 -7.12 3.87 14.53
C ASP A 198 -6.16 3.13 15.46
N VAL A 199 -6.72 2.58 16.55
CA VAL A 199 -5.96 1.83 17.56
C VAL A 199 -5.21 0.64 16.95
N GLN A 200 -5.81 -0.09 16.00
CA GLN A 200 -5.18 -1.24 15.35
C GLN A 200 -4.00 -0.81 14.47
N TRP A 201 -4.08 0.37 13.85
CA TRP A 201 -2.98 0.91 13.07
C TRP A 201 -1.86 1.47 13.95
N GLY A 202 -2.22 2.19 15.02
CA GLY A 202 -1.27 2.82 15.94
C GLY A 202 -0.50 1.82 16.82
N ARG A 203 -1.07 0.64 17.08
CA ARG A 203 -0.45 -0.41 17.89
C ARG A 203 0.60 -1.20 17.10
N MET A 204 1.85 -1.16 17.54
CA MET A 204 2.92 -2.07 17.09
C MET A 204 2.92 -3.34 17.94
N LEU A 205 3.19 -4.49 17.31
CA LEU A 205 3.30 -5.80 17.95
C LEU A 205 4.71 -6.34 17.75
N ASP A 206 5.27 -6.91 18.81
CA ASP A 206 6.54 -7.64 18.76
C ASP A 206 6.26 -9.15 18.74
N LEU A 207 6.44 -9.74 17.56
CA LEU A 207 6.23 -11.16 17.32
C LEU A 207 7.54 -11.92 17.57
N GLU A 208 7.44 -13.05 18.27
CA GLU A 208 8.54 -13.99 18.46
C GLU A 208 8.25 -15.28 17.71
N LEU A 209 8.86 -15.44 16.53
CA LEU A 209 8.72 -16.62 15.70
C LEU A 209 9.87 -17.59 15.99
N VAL A 210 9.55 -18.87 16.16
CA VAL A 210 10.52 -19.95 16.37
C VAL A 210 10.26 -21.08 15.38
N PRO A 211 11.22 -21.99 15.12
CA PRO A 211 10.94 -23.19 14.35
C PRO A 211 9.79 -23.96 14.97
N HIS A 212 8.90 -24.47 14.13
CA HIS A 212 7.76 -25.23 14.60
C HIS A 212 8.23 -26.46 15.40
N PRO A 213 7.75 -26.70 16.64
CA PRO A 213 8.25 -27.78 17.51
C PRO A 213 8.13 -29.20 16.92
N GLY A 214 7.19 -29.39 15.98
CA GLY A 214 7.00 -30.66 15.27
C GLY A 214 8.05 -30.97 14.19
N LEU A 215 9.01 -30.08 13.93
CA LEU A 215 10.07 -30.32 12.95
C LEU A 215 11.18 -31.23 13.51
N ALA A 216 11.60 -32.22 12.72
CA ALA A 216 12.74 -33.08 13.06
C ALA A 216 14.09 -32.34 12.99
N HIS A 217 14.19 -31.32 12.13
CA HIS A 217 15.43 -30.60 11.79
C HIS A 217 15.24 -29.07 11.87
N PRO A 218 15.08 -28.49 13.08
CA PRO A 218 14.88 -27.05 13.24
C PRO A 218 16.07 -26.19 12.76
N GLU A 219 17.28 -26.75 12.66
CA GLU A 219 18.50 -26.12 12.14
C GLU A 219 18.36 -25.54 10.73
N ALA A 220 17.53 -26.16 9.88
CA ALA A 220 17.23 -25.64 8.56
C ALA A 220 16.50 -24.28 8.66
N ILE A 221 15.51 -24.18 9.55
CA ILE A 221 14.75 -22.96 9.78
C ILE A 221 15.61 -21.88 10.46
N HIS A 222 16.52 -22.28 11.36
CA HIS A 222 17.51 -21.37 11.91
C HIS A 222 18.38 -20.73 10.80
N GLY A 223 18.81 -21.54 9.82
CA GLY A 223 19.58 -21.11 8.66
C GLY A 223 18.78 -20.19 7.72
N ASP A 224 17.55 -20.59 7.36
CA ASP A 224 16.68 -19.85 6.43
C ASP A 224 16.41 -18.41 6.88
N TYR A 225 16.19 -18.23 8.18
CA TYR A 225 15.82 -16.94 8.76
C TYR A 225 16.94 -16.25 9.54
N SER A 226 18.16 -16.82 9.54
CA SER A 226 19.30 -16.29 10.30
C SER A 226 18.96 -15.96 11.76
N MET A 227 18.24 -16.88 12.41
CA MET A 227 17.68 -16.65 13.75
C MET A 227 18.77 -16.45 14.81
N GLN A 228 18.55 -15.52 15.73
CA GLN A 228 19.46 -15.27 16.85
C GLN A 228 18.91 -15.96 18.09
N HIS A 229 19.71 -16.82 18.72
CA HIS A 229 19.28 -17.63 19.88
C HIS A 229 17.98 -18.42 19.63
N GLY A 230 17.76 -18.81 18.37
CA GLY A 230 16.60 -19.58 17.94
C GLY A 230 15.29 -18.82 17.83
N VAL A 231 15.31 -17.49 17.83
CA VAL A 231 14.12 -16.65 17.68
C VAL A 231 14.32 -15.66 16.53
N LEU A 232 13.29 -15.53 15.69
CA LEU A 232 13.11 -14.43 14.75
C LEU A 232 12.14 -13.41 15.36
N LYS A 233 12.65 -12.22 15.67
CA LYS A 233 11.85 -11.11 16.23
C LYS A 233 11.42 -10.17 15.10
N LEU A 234 10.12 -9.90 15.01
CA LEU A 234 9.54 -9.01 14.00
C LEU A 234 8.59 -8.02 14.64
N THR A 235 8.64 -6.76 14.21
CA THR A 235 7.76 -5.70 14.70
C THR A 235 6.86 -5.19 13.57
N LEU A 236 5.54 -5.25 13.75
CA LEU A 236 4.57 -4.81 12.73
C LEU A 236 3.26 -4.30 13.35
N ARG A 237 2.43 -3.61 12.56
CA ARG A 237 1.17 -3.02 13.03
C ARG A 237 0.10 -4.08 13.29
N ALA A 238 -0.68 -3.95 14.37
CA ALA A 238 -1.76 -4.90 14.69
C ALA A 238 -2.77 -5.06 13.54
N ALA A 239 -3.09 -3.98 12.81
CA ALA A 239 -3.93 -4.04 11.62
C ALA A 239 -3.45 -5.02 10.53
N LEU A 240 -2.15 -5.35 10.49
CA LEU A 240 -1.54 -6.21 9.47
C LEU A 240 -1.10 -7.59 9.98
N ALA A 241 -1.21 -7.85 11.29
CA ALA A 241 -0.62 -9.02 11.93
C ALA A 241 -1.14 -10.35 11.39
N GLY A 242 -2.46 -10.58 11.39
CA GLY A 242 -2.99 -11.85 10.93
C GLY A 242 -2.76 -12.08 9.43
N TYR A 243 -2.73 -11.02 8.63
CA TYR A 243 -2.35 -11.12 7.23
C TYR A 243 -0.90 -11.58 7.05
N ALA A 244 0.04 -10.98 7.79
CA ALA A 244 1.45 -11.33 7.72
C ALA A 244 1.68 -12.77 8.18
N LEU A 245 1.07 -13.17 9.30
CA LEU A 245 1.16 -14.53 9.85
C LEU A 245 0.57 -15.58 8.89
N LEU A 246 -0.55 -15.27 8.23
CA LEU A 246 -1.12 -16.11 7.18
C LEU A 246 -0.17 -16.25 5.99
N ARG A 247 0.41 -15.14 5.52
CA ARG A 247 1.35 -15.13 4.40
C ARG A 247 2.60 -15.97 4.69
N TRP A 248 3.11 -15.89 5.92
CA TRP A 248 4.31 -16.61 6.34
C TRP A 248 4.03 -18.06 6.75
N GLY A 249 2.76 -18.51 6.72
CA GLY A 249 2.40 -19.86 7.15
C GLY A 249 2.80 -20.15 8.59
N VAL A 250 2.59 -19.19 9.49
CA VAL A 250 2.94 -19.33 10.91
C VAL A 250 1.80 -20.01 11.66
N ASP A 251 2.09 -21.10 12.37
CA ASP A 251 1.16 -21.66 13.34
C ASP A 251 1.01 -20.71 14.53
N CYS A 252 -0.20 -20.19 14.74
CA CYS A 252 -0.56 -19.29 15.82
C CYS A 252 -1.45 -19.96 16.88
N SER A 253 -1.59 -21.28 16.84
CA SER A 253 -2.24 -22.07 17.89
C SER A 253 -1.41 -22.05 19.17
N ALA A 254 -2.08 -22.04 20.32
CA ALA A 254 -1.40 -22.04 21.62
C ALA A 254 -0.53 -23.29 21.85
N THR A 255 -0.85 -24.38 21.16
CA THR A 255 -0.25 -25.71 21.34
C THR A 255 0.45 -26.22 20.09
N HIS A 256 0.85 -25.36 19.15
CA HIS A 256 1.58 -25.73 17.93
C HIS A 256 1.00 -26.95 17.20
N CYS A 257 -0.34 -27.00 17.08
CA CYS A 257 -1.07 -28.18 16.64
C CYS A 257 -1.30 -28.26 15.13
N LEU A 258 -0.85 -27.27 14.35
CA LEU A 258 -0.90 -27.36 12.90
C LEU A 258 0.24 -28.24 12.36
N ASP A 259 0.05 -28.73 11.15
CA ASP A 259 1.06 -29.55 10.48
C ASP A 259 2.35 -28.77 10.24
N ALA A 260 3.45 -29.26 10.84
CA ALA A 260 4.78 -28.67 10.77
C ALA A 260 5.36 -28.69 9.35
N ALA A 261 4.91 -29.60 8.47
CA ALA A 261 5.35 -29.62 7.07
C ALA A 261 4.72 -28.48 6.24
N SER A 262 3.58 -27.95 6.70
CA SER A 262 2.89 -26.83 6.06
C SER A 262 3.17 -25.49 6.78
N HIS A 263 3.56 -25.54 8.05
CA HIS A 263 3.84 -24.39 8.91
C HIS A 263 5.19 -24.56 9.59
N HIS A 264 6.26 -24.06 8.97
CA HIS A 264 7.62 -24.23 9.48
C HIS A 264 7.94 -23.35 10.70
N LEU A 265 7.10 -22.36 10.98
CA LEU A 265 7.24 -21.40 12.07
C LEU A 265 6.06 -21.51 13.03
N TRP A 266 6.32 -21.29 14.31
CA TRP A 266 5.31 -21.15 15.36
C TRP A 266 5.46 -19.80 16.07
N LEU A 267 4.33 -19.16 16.37
CA LEU A 267 4.29 -17.94 17.17
C LEU A 267 4.42 -18.29 18.65
N ARG A 268 5.62 -18.09 19.22
CA ARG A 268 5.92 -18.46 20.62
C ARG A 268 5.11 -17.66 21.65
N ASN A 269 4.70 -16.44 21.31
CA ASN A 269 4.00 -15.52 22.19
C ASN A 269 2.58 -15.16 21.69
N PRO A 270 1.65 -16.13 21.52
CA PRO A 270 0.36 -15.91 20.85
C PRO A 270 -0.52 -14.85 21.52
N GLY A 271 -0.37 -14.60 22.83
CA GLY A 271 -1.07 -13.52 23.54
C GLY A 271 -0.77 -12.12 23.01
N VAL A 272 0.29 -11.93 22.21
CA VAL A 272 0.54 -10.66 21.50
C VAL A 272 -0.62 -10.29 20.55
N LEU A 273 -1.39 -11.28 20.10
CA LEU A 273 -2.54 -11.12 19.23
C LEU A 273 -3.84 -10.77 19.96
N ASP A 274 -3.84 -10.69 21.29
CA ASP A 274 -5.04 -10.36 22.05
C ASP A 274 -5.55 -8.95 21.70
N GLY A 275 -6.84 -8.88 21.35
CA GLY A 275 -7.50 -7.65 20.89
C GLY A 275 -7.10 -7.20 19.48
N VAL A 276 -6.37 -8.03 18.71
CA VAL A 276 -5.99 -7.72 17.33
C VAL A 276 -7.07 -8.22 16.37
N GLU A 277 -7.74 -7.31 15.68
CA GLU A 277 -8.86 -7.66 14.80
C GLU A 277 -8.43 -8.57 13.63
N SER A 278 -7.23 -8.32 13.08
CA SER A 278 -6.71 -9.09 11.96
C SER A 278 -6.32 -10.52 12.34
N ALA A 279 -6.14 -10.83 13.64
CA ALA A 279 -5.67 -12.13 14.12
C ALA A 279 -6.61 -13.29 13.75
N ALA A 280 -7.89 -13.01 13.48
CA ALA A 280 -8.84 -14.00 12.96
C ALA A 280 -8.41 -14.63 11.61
N LEU A 281 -7.44 -14.02 10.91
CA LEU A 281 -6.85 -14.54 9.68
C LEU A 281 -5.62 -15.41 9.92
N ALA A 282 -5.02 -15.35 11.11
CA ALA A 282 -3.80 -16.06 11.44
C ALA A 282 -4.08 -17.57 11.58
N PRO A 283 -3.28 -18.46 10.94
CA PRO A 283 -3.49 -19.90 11.01
C PRO A 283 -3.47 -20.41 12.45
N GLY A 284 -4.47 -21.20 12.85
CA GLY A 284 -4.50 -21.83 14.16
C GLY A 284 -4.82 -20.90 15.34
N TYR A 285 -4.93 -19.58 15.12
CA TYR A 285 -5.34 -18.65 16.16
C TYR A 285 -6.79 -18.92 16.57
N GLN A 286 -7.00 -19.11 17.88
CA GLN A 286 -8.31 -19.19 18.49
C GLN A 286 -8.46 -18.02 19.46
N GLN A 287 -9.55 -17.28 19.32
CA GLN A 287 -9.82 -16.15 20.20
C GLN A 287 -10.05 -16.65 21.62
N SER A 288 -9.16 -16.30 22.55
CA SER A 288 -9.31 -16.59 23.99
C SER A 288 -10.64 -15.98 24.47
N GLY A 289 -11.67 -16.82 24.60
CA GLY A 289 -13.04 -16.40 24.97
C GLY A 289 -14.17 -16.98 24.12
N ALA A 290 -13.89 -17.71 23.04
CA ALA A 290 -14.91 -18.52 22.35
C ALA A 290 -15.00 -19.94 22.95
N LEU A 291 -15.17 -20.03 24.27
CA LEU A 291 -15.71 -21.21 24.93
C LEU A 291 -17.07 -20.78 25.47
N ALA A 292 -18.12 -21.21 24.76
CA ALA A 292 -19.48 -21.25 25.27
C ALA A 292 -19.59 -22.37 26.32
#